data_AF-A0AA86X0X4-F1
#
_entry.id   AF-A0AA86X0X4-F1
#
_cell.length_a   1.000
_cell.length_b   1.000
_cell.length_c   1.000
_cell.angle_alpha   90.00
_cell.angle_beta   90.00
_cell.angle_gamma   90.00
#
_symmetry.space_group_name_H-M   'P 1'
#
loop_
_entity.id
_entity.type
_entity.pdbx_description
1 polymer ?
#
loop_
_entity_poly.entity_id
_entity_poly.type
_entity_poly.pdbx_seq_one_letter_code
_entity_poly.pdbx_strand_id
1 'polypeptide(L)'
;MSSIRYRQNYKHHVYTKSDSGLIPALLRNGEFAFRPFGGFLPFEDDEEYQLVKLVNLTAYTVEKNGVEVWEDIRSGYYVLGCYRYGAYFILERNNGIFALEK
;
A
#
# COMPACT_ATOMS: atom_id res chain seq x y z
N MET A 1 4.54 14.46 0.20
CA MET A 1 3.92 13.62 1.24
C MET A 1 3.60 12.32 0.54
N SER A 2 4.19 11.21 0.98
CA SER A 2 4.07 9.95 0.25
C SER A 2 2.62 9.56 0.02
N SER A 3 2.32 9.17 -1.21
CA SER A 3 0.99 8.96 -1.74
C SER A 3 0.91 7.61 -2.44
N ILE A 4 -0.29 7.06 -2.50
CA ILE A 4 -0.60 5.88 -3.28
C ILE A 4 -1.63 6.23 -4.36
N ARG A 5 -1.60 5.47 -5.45
CA ARG A 5 -2.66 5.44 -6.44
C ARG A 5 -3.22 4.02 -6.47
N TYR A 6 -4.54 3.90 -6.36
CA TYR A 6 -5.22 2.62 -6.52
C TYR A 6 -6.42 2.75 -7.44
N ARG A 7 -6.87 1.61 -7.98
CA ARG A 7 -7.99 1.55 -8.93
C ARG A 7 -9.22 0.93 -8.26
N GLN A 8 -10.34 1.63 -8.35
CA GLN A 8 -11.64 1.14 -7.88
C GLN A 8 -12.73 1.59 -8.84
N ASN A 9 -13.67 0.69 -9.19
CA ASN A 9 -14.79 1.00 -10.08
C ASN A 9 -14.35 1.73 -11.36
N TYR A 10 -13.29 1.24 -12.00
CA TYR A 10 -12.67 1.79 -13.21
C TYR A 10 -12.04 3.18 -13.07
N LYS A 11 -12.01 3.78 -11.87
CA LYS A 11 -11.40 5.09 -11.59
C LYS A 11 -10.11 4.94 -10.80
N HIS A 12 -9.20 5.89 -11.01
CA HIS A 12 -8.02 6.04 -10.17
C HIS A 12 -8.33 6.98 -9.02
N HIS A 13 -7.86 6.60 -7.84
CA HIS A 13 -7.93 7.37 -6.63
C HIS A 13 -6.53 7.55 -6.09
N VAL A 14 -6.21 8.74 -5.60
CA VAL A 14 -4.93 9.07 -4.98
C VAL A 14 -5.18 9.34 -3.52
N TYR A 15 -4.45 8.66 -2.64
CA TYR A 15 -4.53 8.85 -1.19
C TYR A 15 -3.16 9.11 -0.58
N THR A 16 -3.13 10.07 0.32
CA THR A 16 -2.11 10.33 1.33
C THR A 16 -2.59 9.75 2.67
N LYS A 17 -1.71 9.69 3.67
CA LYS A 17 -2.10 9.29 5.04
C LYS A 17 -3.17 10.18 5.69
N SER A 18 -3.38 11.39 5.16
CA SER A 18 -4.31 12.36 5.70
C SER A 18 -5.71 12.23 5.10
N ASP A 19 -5.84 11.44 4.03
CA ASP A 19 -7.12 11.22 3.36
C ASP A 19 -7.95 10.18 4.09
N SER A 20 -9.27 10.37 4.12
CA SER A 20 -10.23 9.41 4.69
C SER A 20 -10.52 8.22 3.76
N GLY A 21 -9.61 7.95 2.83
CA GLY A 21 -9.74 6.95 1.79
C GLY A 21 -9.56 5.53 2.29
N LEU A 22 -10.41 4.61 1.85
CA LEU A 22 -10.29 3.19 2.20
C LEU A 22 -9.61 2.41 1.07
N ILE A 23 -8.64 1.57 1.43
CA ILE A 23 -7.97 0.67 0.49
C ILE A 23 -8.28 -0.79 0.81
N PRO A 24 -8.35 -1.66 -0.21
CA PRO A 24 -8.67 -3.07 -0.02
C PRO A 24 -7.43 -3.92 0.30
N ALA A 25 -7.60 -4.84 1.24
CA ALA A 25 -6.75 -6.00 1.42
C ALA A 25 -7.50 -7.28 1.02
N LEU A 26 -6.80 -8.23 0.39
CA LEU A 26 -7.32 -9.56 0.08
C LEU A 26 -7.19 -10.47 1.31
N LEU A 27 -8.33 -10.93 1.81
CA LEU A 27 -8.42 -11.90 2.90
C LEU A 27 -8.16 -13.33 2.40
N ARG A 28 -7.85 -14.24 3.32
CA ARG A 28 -7.61 -15.67 3.02
C ARG A 28 -8.83 -16.35 2.37
N ASN A 29 -10.03 -15.90 2.69
CA ASN A 29 -11.28 -16.41 2.10
C ASN A 29 -11.57 -15.83 0.68
N GLY A 30 -10.69 -14.98 0.15
CA GLY A 30 -10.86 -14.35 -1.16
C GLY A 30 -11.65 -13.04 -1.14
N GLU A 31 -12.20 -12.64 0.01
CA GLU A 31 -12.94 -11.38 0.14
C GLU A 31 -12.03 -10.17 0.31
N PHE A 32 -12.56 -8.98 0.05
CA PHE A 32 -11.87 -7.72 0.29
C PHE A 32 -12.28 -7.10 1.62
N ALA A 33 -11.29 -6.79 2.46
CA ALA A 33 -11.48 -5.97 3.65
C ALA A 33 -10.94 -4.56 3.41
N PHE A 34 -11.79 -3.55 3.63
CA PHE A 34 -11.45 -2.14 3.40
C PHE A 34 -11.10 -1.43 4.72
N ARG A 35 -9.95 -0.76 4.76
CA ARG A 35 -9.52 0.07 5.91
C ARG A 35 -8.80 1.33 5.42
N PRO A 36 -8.70 2.38 6.27
CA PRO A 36 -7.98 3.60 5.93
C PRO A 36 -6.53 3.34 5.52
N PHE A 37 -6.00 4.17 4.63
CA PHE A 37 -4.58 4.17 4.33
C PHE A 37 -3.80 4.91 5.42
N GLY A 38 -2.94 4.19 6.14
CA GLY A 38 -2.15 4.71 7.26
C GLY A 38 -0.83 5.36 6.83
N GLY A 39 -0.41 5.15 5.58
CA GLY A 39 0.89 5.58 5.07
C GLY A 39 1.87 4.43 4.90
N PHE A 40 3.15 4.74 5.05
CA PHE A 40 4.26 3.83 4.82
C PHE A 40 5.00 3.58 6.13
N LEU A 41 5.52 2.36 6.31
CA LEU A 41 6.32 1.98 7.46
C LEU A 41 7.58 1.22 6.99
N PRO A 42 8.74 1.48 7.61
CA PRO A 42 9.90 0.62 7.39
C PRO A 42 9.57 -0.80 7.87
N PHE A 43 10.03 -1.79 7.12
CA PHE A 43 9.95 -3.18 7.52
C PHE A 43 11.14 -3.54 8.44
N GLU A 44 10.84 -3.90 9.67
CA GLU A 44 11.81 -4.32 10.68
C GLU A 44 11.71 -5.84 10.90
N ASP A 45 12.84 -6.55 10.82
CA ASP A 45 12.87 -8.03 10.87
C ASP A 45 12.45 -8.59 12.25
N ASP A 46 12.52 -7.80 13.32
CA ASP A 46 12.19 -8.17 14.71
C ASP A 46 10.76 -7.77 15.14
N GLU A 47 9.99 -7.15 14.25
CA GLU A 47 8.65 -6.67 14.56
C GLU A 47 7.54 -7.66 14.16
N GLU A 48 6.58 -7.89 15.08
CA GLU A 48 5.39 -8.69 14.77
C GLU A 48 4.36 -7.86 13.99
N TYR A 49 4.20 -8.21 12.70
CA TYR A 49 3.20 -7.61 11.83
C TYR A 49 2.00 -8.53 11.59
N GLN A 50 0.79 -7.96 11.66
CA GLN A 50 -0.36 -8.56 11.00
C GLN A 50 -0.29 -8.27 9.50
N LEU A 51 0.43 -9.11 8.75
CA LEU A 51 0.64 -8.94 7.31
C LEU A 51 -0.66 -9.08 6.51
N VAL A 52 -0.82 -8.21 5.51
CA VAL A 52 -1.97 -8.18 4.60
C VAL A 52 -1.50 -8.04 3.15
N LYS A 53 -2.28 -8.60 2.22
CA LYS A 53 -2.08 -8.42 0.78
C LYS A 53 -2.90 -7.23 0.30
N LEU A 54 -2.28 -6.07 0.14
CA LEU A 54 -2.95 -4.90 -0.41
C LEU A 54 -3.09 -5.05 -1.92
N VAL A 55 -4.31 -4.82 -2.43
CA VAL A 55 -4.65 -5.07 -3.83
C VAL A 55 -5.14 -3.80 -4.51
N ASN A 56 -5.14 -3.82 -5.85
CA ASN A 56 -5.58 -2.73 -6.72
C ASN A 56 -4.73 -1.45 -6.64
N LEU A 57 -3.64 -1.44 -5.88
CA LEU A 57 -2.62 -0.41 -5.96
C LEU A 57 -1.97 -0.45 -7.35
N THR A 58 -1.86 0.71 -7.99
CA THR A 58 -1.30 0.86 -9.34
C THR A 58 -0.06 1.73 -9.36
N ALA A 59 0.16 2.56 -8.36
CA ALA A 59 1.41 3.31 -8.18
C ALA A 59 1.56 3.80 -6.74
N TYR A 60 2.76 4.24 -6.40
CA TYR A 60 3.09 4.92 -5.15
C TYR A 60 4.13 6.01 -5.42
N THR A 61 4.25 6.98 -4.52
CA THR A 61 5.32 7.97 -4.62
C THR A 61 6.50 7.59 -3.74
N VAL A 62 7.69 7.89 -4.25
CA VAL A 62 8.97 7.77 -3.53
C VAL A 62 9.74 9.07 -3.65
N GLU A 63 10.59 9.36 -2.67
CA GLU A 63 11.52 10.47 -2.76
C GLU A 63 12.81 10.04 -3.47
N LYS A 64 13.16 10.70 -4.57
CA LYS A 64 14.43 10.53 -5.27
C LYS A 64 15.12 11.87 -5.44
N ASN A 65 16.31 12.03 -4.84
CA ASN A 65 17.08 13.27 -4.88
C ASN A 65 16.30 14.52 -4.42
N GLY A 66 15.47 14.37 -3.37
CA GLY A 66 14.64 15.47 -2.86
C GLY A 66 13.41 15.80 -3.71
N VAL A 67 13.10 14.99 -4.73
CA VAL A 67 11.90 15.14 -5.57
C VAL A 67 10.99 13.93 -5.40
N GLU A 68 9.71 14.19 -5.15
CA GLU A 68 8.69 13.15 -5.09
C GLU A 68 8.34 12.69 -6.52
N VAL A 69 8.52 11.40 -6.80
CA VAL A 69 8.26 10.78 -8.11
C VAL A 69 7.31 9.60 -7.98
N TRP A 70 6.52 9.36 -9.03
CA TRP A 70 5.64 8.20 -9.10
C TRP A 70 6.38 6.96 -9.60
N GLU A 71 6.17 5.83 -8.93
CA GLU A 71 6.55 4.51 -9.38
C GLU A 71 5.33 3.64 -9.60
N ASP A 72 5.24 3.04 -10.80
CA ASP A 72 4.14 2.16 -11.16
C ASP A 72 4.30 0.78 -10.52
N ILE A 73 3.19 0.23 -10.05
CA ILE A 73 3.09 -1.14 -9.54
C ILE A 73 2.59 -2.02 -10.69
N ARG A 74 3.31 -3.10 -10.96
CA ARG A 74 2.97 -4.02 -12.04
C ARG A 74 1.55 -4.58 -11.85
N SER A 75 0.78 -4.61 -12.94
CA SER A 75 -0.55 -5.23 -12.93
C SER A 75 -0.48 -6.69 -12.50
N GLY A 76 -1.45 -7.13 -11.71
CA GLY A 76 -1.49 -8.49 -11.19
C GLY A 76 -0.61 -8.74 -9.96
N TYR A 77 0.04 -7.71 -9.40
CA TYR A 77 0.81 -7.83 -8.16
C TYR A 77 -0.05 -7.40 -6.98
N TYR A 78 0.26 -7.93 -5.80
CA TYR A 78 -0.16 -7.37 -4.52
C TYR A 78 1.03 -6.69 -3.85
N VAL A 79 0.74 -5.69 -3.03
CA VAL A 79 1.73 -5.02 -2.19
C VAL A 79 1.62 -5.60 -0.79
N LEU A 80 2.75 -5.94 -0.18
CA LEU A 80 2.77 -6.33 1.23
C LEU A 80 2.52 -5.10 2.10
N GLY A 81 1.54 -5.22 2.98
CA GLY A 81 1.30 -4.24 4.02
C GLY A 81 1.10 -4.91 5.37
N CYS A 82 0.82 -4.09 6.37
CA CYS A 82 0.38 -4.56 7.68
C CYS A 82 -0.90 -3.84 8.12
N TYR A 83 -1.70 -4.52 8.93
CA TYR A 83 -2.82 -3.91 9.65
C TYR A 83 -2.35 -3.47 11.03
N ARG A 84 -2.49 -2.18 11.33
CA ARG A 84 -2.09 -1.59 12.62
C ARG A 84 -2.91 -0.36 12.91
N TYR A 85 -3.19 -0.06 14.17
CA TYR A 85 -3.90 1.16 14.58
C TYR A 85 -5.22 1.43 13.81
N GLY A 86 -5.93 0.37 13.39
CA GLY A 86 -7.17 0.51 12.63
C GLY A 86 -7.00 0.82 11.12
N ALA A 87 -5.77 0.89 10.62
CA ALA A 87 -5.44 1.26 9.24
C ALA A 87 -4.51 0.23 8.57
N TYR A 88 -4.38 0.33 7.25
CA TYR A 88 -3.39 -0.43 6.49
C TYR A 88 -2.19 0.44 6.14
N PHE A 89 -1.00 -0.07 6.45
CA PHE A 89 0.27 0.56 6.10
C PHE A 89 0.98 -0.28 5.04
N ILE A 90 1.65 0.39 4.10
CA ILE A 90 2.55 -0.27 3.15
C ILE A 90 3.90 -0.46 3.82
N LEU A 91 4.47 -1.66 3.69
CA LEU A 91 5.80 -1.97 4.21
C LEU A 91 6.87 -1.66 3.17
N GLU A 92 7.92 -0.97 3.60
CA GLU A 92 9.03 -0.51 2.76
C GLU A 92 10.35 -1.19 3.16
N ARG A 93 11.19 -1.50 2.17
CA ARG A 93 12.57 -1.95 2.37
C ARG A 93 13.47 -1.37 1.28
N ASN A 94 14.63 -0.83 1.67
CA ASN A 94 15.64 -0.30 0.75
C ASN A 94 15.09 0.67 -0.30
N ASN A 95 14.25 1.63 0.12
CA ASN A 95 13.61 2.65 -0.73
C ASN A 95 12.59 2.11 -1.76
N GLY A 96 12.06 0.92 -1.54
CA GLY A 96 10.98 0.36 -2.36
C GLY A 96 9.97 -0.40 -1.52
N ILE A 97 8.92 -0.89 -2.18
CA ILE A 97 7.87 -1.71 -1.55
C ILE A 97 8.05 -3.19 -1.90
N PHE A 98 7.49 -4.06 -1.07
CA PHE A 98 7.38 -5.47 -1.41
C PHE A 98 6.17 -5.69 -2.34
N ALA A 99 6.45 -5.85 -3.63
CA ALA A 99 5.45 -6.24 -4.62
C ALA A 99 5.63 -7.73 -4.98
N LEU A 100 4.55 -8.50 -4.88
CA LEU A 100 4.55 -9.94 -5.07
C LEU A 100 3.50 -10.33 -6.11
N GLU A 101 3.82 -11.30 -6.97
CA GLU A 101 2.90 -11.81 -8.00
C GLU A 101 1.74 -12.57 -7.36
N LYS A 102 0.51 -12.34 -7.84
CA LYS A 102 -0.74 -12.92 -7.30
C LYS A 102 -0.78 -14.45 -7.35
#